data_AF-A0A5C7Y105-F1
#
_entry.id   AF-A0A5C7Y105-F1
#
_cell.length_a   1.000
_cell.length_b   1.000
_cell.length_c   1.000
_cell.angle_alpha   90.00
_cell.angle_beta   90.00
_cell.angle_gamma   90.00
#
_symmetry.space_group_name_H-M   'P 1'
#
loop_
_entity.id
_entity.type
_entity.pdbx_description
1 polymer ?
#
loop_
_entity_poly.entity_id
_entity_poly.type
_entity_poly.pdbx_seq_one_letter_code
_entity_poly.pdbx_strand_id
1 'polypeptide(L)'
;MLLDEQAVENALYSDERVRRQIEKHYGLKADIASAVEFVQEVVGGFNQHPSDIFRQRSNSEVFTAAVGALASNSRNWSTYLQHRDDLTKILGNLDPQAAKTADLRTVAARLPGLTSTQDAEAILAWANILADYESRGASYYDDVIALARHMGKRAVSQGIELPDEQLMLCMVANLIHEPLRRWDGPTLFKLPGMGFPLGSEFFRNLGWNGFKPDRHIIRLLDGWVPSVVEQQVPTAQALARVSGHNAAGVRTMMCYSLAGIAISPTANYSRTDNYIWLLGAYVEKKARTDKHGFGTYLK
;
A
#
# COMPACT_ATOMS: atom_id res chain seq x y z
N MET A 1 -9.09 22.47 0.17
CA MET A 1 -8.00 22.22 1.13
C MET A 1 -7.21 21.06 0.58
N LEU A 2 -6.01 21.32 0.06
CA LEU A 2 -5.13 20.35 -0.59
C LEU A 2 -3.78 20.32 0.11
N LEU A 3 -3.05 19.21 -0.03
CA LEU A 3 -1.69 19.09 0.47
C LEU A 3 -0.77 20.11 -0.22
N ASP A 4 -0.02 20.86 0.58
CA ASP A 4 1.07 21.69 0.10
C ASP A 4 2.34 20.83 0.00
N GLU A 5 2.52 20.16 -1.15
CA GLU A 5 3.70 19.33 -1.42
C GLU A 5 5.02 20.10 -1.18
N GLN A 6 5.04 21.40 -1.49
CA GLN A 6 6.23 22.22 -1.27
C GLN A 6 6.58 22.37 0.21
N ALA A 7 5.57 22.55 1.06
CA ALA A 7 5.76 22.63 2.51
C ALA A 7 6.27 21.30 3.07
N VAL A 8 5.75 20.18 2.57
CA VAL A 8 6.21 18.83 2.94
C VAL A 8 7.67 18.61 2.53
N GLU A 9 8.02 18.96 1.29
CA GLU A 9 9.40 18.88 0.79
C GLU A 9 10.37 19.68 1.64
N ASN A 10 10.02 20.93 1.93
CA ASN A 10 10.84 21.81 2.76
C ASN A 10 11.02 21.24 4.17
N ALA A 11 9.97 20.66 4.76
CA ALA A 11 10.06 20.06 6.09
C ALA A 11 10.92 18.78 6.12
N LEU A 12 10.88 17.97 5.06
CA LEU A 12 11.71 16.76 4.93
C LEU A 12 13.19 17.08 4.68
N TYR A 13 13.49 18.22 4.06
CA TYR A 13 14.84 18.60 3.64
C TYR A 13 15.57 19.55 4.61
N SER A 14 14.84 20.48 5.26
CA SER A 14 15.44 21.58 6.03
C SER A 14 16.16 21.15 7.32
N ASP A 15 15.69 20.09 7.98
CA ASP A 15 16.38 19.50 9.13
C ASP A 15 17.45 18.51 8.65
N GLU A 16 18.73 18.89 8.80
CA GLU A 16 19.86 18.09 8.36
C GLU A 16 19.88 16.68 8.98
N ARG A 17 19.44 16.55 10.24
CA ARG A 17 19.39 15.24 10.91
C ARG A 17 18.33 14.35 10.27
N VAL A 18 17.16 14.91 9.96
CA VAL A 18 16.09 14.19 9.25
C VAL A 18 16.56 13.81 7.85
N ARG A 19 17.11 14.76 7.09
CA ARG A 19 17.62 14.56 5.74
C ARG A 19 18.65 13.43 5.69
N ARG A 20 19.71 13.49 6.49
CA ARG A 20 20.74 12.44 6.57
C ARG A 20 20.19 11.07 6.96
N GLN A 21 19.15 11.04 7.80
CA GLN A 21 18.49 9.79 8.16
C GLN A 21 17.77 9.17 6.96
N ILE A 22 17.04 9.98 6.19
CA ILE A 22 16.35 9.54 4.97
C ILE A 22 17.37 9.11 3.91
N GLU A 23 18.44 9.88 3.66
CA GLU A 23 19.52 9.52 2.71
C GLU A 23 20.06 8.12 3.00
N LYS A 24 20.45 7.88 4.27
CA LYS A 24 20.92 6.57 4.71
C LYS A 24 19.86 5.48 4.53
N HIS A 25 18.59 5.79 4.80
CA HIS A 25 17.53 4.82 4.76
C HIS A 25 17.10 4.41 3.35
N TYR A 26 17.28 5.29 2.37
CA TYR A 26 16.89 5.07 0.98
C TYR A 26 18.08 4.84 0.05
N GLY A 27 19.32 4.94 0.56
CA GLY A 27 20.53 4.77 -0.23
C GLY A 27 20.73 5.90 -1.25
N LEU A 28 20.30 7.12 -0.92
CA LEU A 28 20.40 8.28 -1.80
C LEU A 28 21.85 8.76 -1.89
N LYS A 29 22.16 9.48 -2.97
CA LYS A 29 23.43 10.21 -3.08
C LYS A 29 23.45 11.42 -2.14
N ALA A 30 24.64 11.77 -1.64
CA ALA A 30 24.80 12.80 -0.61
C ALA A 30 24.77 14.25 -1.13
N ASP A 31 24.62 14.45 -2.44
CA ASP A 31 24.80 15.74 -3.14
C ASP A 31 23.51 16.31 -3.74
N ILE A 32 22.34 15.85 -3.31
CA ILE A 32 21.05 16.37 -3.79
C ILE A 32 20.87 17.82 -3.30
N ALA A 33 20.78 18.75 -4.24
CA ALA A 33 20.89 20.19 -3.95
C ALA A 33 19.57 20.84 -3.48
N SER A 34 18.42 20.24 -3.83
CA SER A 34 17.09 20.83 -3.58
C SER A 34 16.12 19.90 -2.85
N ALA A 35 15.17 20.50 -2.12
CA ALA A 35 14.13 19.75 -1.41
C ALA A 35 13.22 18.96 -2.36
N VAL A 36 12.96 19.52 -3.55
CA VAL A 36 12.13 18.90 -4.59
C VAL A 36 12.81 17.64 -5.12
N GLU A 37 14.05 17.75 -5.59
CA GLU A 37 14.81 16.61 -6.12
C GLU A 37 14.96 15.52 -5.04
N PHE A 38 15.22 15.93 -3.79
CA PHE A 38 15.38 15.02 -2.67
C PHE A 38 14.16 14.12 -2.45
N VAL A 39 12.97 14.72 -2.34
CA VAL A 39 11.75 13.93 -2.12
C VAL A 39 11.35 13.17 -3.38
N GLN A 40 11.59 13.72 -4.57
CA GLN A 40 11.33 13.01 -5.82
C GLN A 40 12.19 11.74 -5.96
N GLU A 41 13.47 11.77 -5.56
CA GLU A 41 14.33 10.59 -5.60
C GLU A 41 13.84 9.52 -4.61
N VAL A 42 13.47 9.92 -3.39
CA VAL A 42 12.90 9.01 -2.38
C VAL A 42 11.59 8.39 -2.89
N VAL A 43 10.67 9.22 -3.39
CA VAL A 43 9.34 8.79 -3.82
C VAL A 43 9.42 7.93 -5.09
N GLY A 44 10.31 8.29 -6.01
CA GLY A 44 10.63 7.48 -7.19
C GLY A 44 11.20 6.11 -6.81
N GLY A 45 11.99 6.04 -5.73
CA GLY A 45 12.55 4.80 -5.20
C GLY A 45 11.51 3.77 -4.72
N PHE A 46 10.27 4.20 -4.40
CA PHE A 46 9.18 3.25 -4.10
C PHE A 46 8.67 2.52 -5.36
N ASN A 47 8.92 3.05 -6.56
CA ASN A 47 8.49 2.47 -7.84
C ASN A 47 6.98 2.17 -7.93
N GLN A 48 6.15 3.05 -7.35
CA GLN A 48 4.68 2.94 -7.33
C GLN A 48 4.06 3.92 -8.32
N HIS A 49 4.31 3.69 -9.61
CA HIS A 49 3.76 4.51 -10.68
C HIS A 49 2.40 3.97 -11.13
N PRO A 50 1.33 4.77 -11.08
CA PRO A 50 0.03 4.38 -11.63
C PRO A 50 0.14 3.88 -13.08
N SER A 51 -0.57 2.79 -13.36
CA SER A 51 -0.68 2.18 -14.67
C SER A 51 -2.10 1.68 -14.88
N ASP A 52 -2.44 1.29 -16.12
CA ASP A 52 -3.74 0.67 -16.40
C ASP A 52 -3.96 -0.56 -15.49
N ILE A 53 -5.03 -0.53 -14.70
CA ILE A 53 -5.37 -1.60 -13.75
C ILE A 53 -5.71 -2.92 -14.44
N PHE A 54 -6.11 -2.87 -15.72
CA PHE A 54 -6.40 -4.04 -16.55
C PHE A 54 -5.21 -4.53 -17.38
N ARG A 55 -4.04 -3.88 -17.25
CA ARG A 55 -2.79 -4.40 -17.81
C ARG A 55 -2.48 -5.76 -17.19
N GLN A 56 -2.24 -6.75 -18.05
CA GLN A 56 -1.83 -8.08 -17.61
C GLN A 56 -0.54 -8.06 -16.81
N ARG A 57 -0.49 -8.89 -15.77
CA ARG A 57 0.67 -9.09 -14.90
C ARG A 57 1.00 -10.57 -14.80
N SER A 58 2.29 -10.89 -14.85
CA SER A 58 2.80 -12.23 -14.57
C SER A 58 2.64 -12.58 -13.09
N ASN A 59 2.61 -13.89 -12.79
CA ASN A 59 2.59 -14.35 -11.41
C ASN A 59 3.87 -13.95 -10.64
N SER A 60 5.02 -13.80 -11.32
CA SER A 60 6.23 -13.23 -10.72
C SER A 60 6.10 -11.75 -10.37
N GLU A 61 5.41 -10.93 -11.19
CA GLU A 61 5.09 -9.54 -10.84
C GLU A 61 4.14 -9.47 -9.64
N VAL A 62 3.13 -10.34 -9.58
CA VAL A 62 2.23 -10.46 -8.43
C VAL A 62 3.00 -10.85 -7.16
N PHE A 63 3.90 -11.81 -7.27
CA PHE A 63 4.73 -12.25 -6.15
C PHE A 63 5.67 -11.13 -5.67
N THR A 64 6.29 -10.40 -6.60
CA THR A 64 7.13 -9.24 -6.30
C THR A 64 6.36 -8.18 -5.51
N ALA A 65 5.13 -7.86 -5.94
CA ALA A 65 4.27 -6.91 -5.24
C ALA A 65 3.90 -7.39 -3.82
N ALA A 66 3.61 -8.68 -3.66
CA ALA A 66 3.28 -9.28 -2.37
C ALA A 66 4.47 -9.25 -1.39
N VAL A 67 5.66 -9.66 -1.87
CA VAL A 67 6.90 -9.59 -1.09
C VAL A 67 7.21 -8.15 -0.68
N GLY A 68 7.08 -7.19 -1.59
CA GLY A 68 7.31 -5.77 -1.29
C GLY A 68 6.38 -5.23 -0.19
N ALA A 69 5.10 -5.60 -0.20
CA ALA A 69 4.15 -5.20 0.83
C ALA A 69 4.44 -5.87 2.19
N LEU A 70 4.69 -7.19 2.21
CA LEU A 70 4.93 -7.94 3.45
C LEU A 70 6.29 -7.60 4.08
N ALA A 71 7.33 -7.45 3.26
CA ALA A 71 8.67 -7.17 3.76
C ALA A 71 8.84 -5.74 4.31
N SER A 72 7.98 -4.80 3.88
CA SER A 72 7.93 -3.45 4.43
C SER A 72 7.02 -3.31 5.67
N ASN A 73 6.27 -4.36 6.03
CA ASN A 73 5.35 -4.34 7.16
C ASN A 73 6.08 -4.03 8.48
N SER A 74 5.65 -2.98 9.19
CA SER A 74 6.11 -2.64 10.55
C SER A 74 7.63 -2.57 10.74
N ARG A 75 8.38 -2.29 9.67
CA ARG A 75 9.84 -2.25 9.64
C ARG A 75 10.34 -0.89 9.19
N ASN A 76 11.54 -0.54 9.63
CA ASN A 76 12.25 0.58 9.04
C ASN A 76 12.62 0.22 7.61
N TRP A 77 12.32 1.12 6.67
CA TRP A 77 12.62 0.90 5.24
C TRP A 77 14.10 0.56 4.99
N SER A 78 15.01 1.19 5.73
CA SER A 78 16.45 0.91 5.68
C SER A 78 16.80 -0.54 5.97
N THR A 79 16.10 -1.16 6.93
CA THR A 79 16.29 -2.56 7.30
C THR A 79 15.79 -3.49 6.19
N TYR A 80 14.68 -3.15 5.54
CA TYR A 80 14.21 -3.90 4.38
C TYR A 80 15.22 -3.80 3.23
N LEU A 81 15.68 -2.60 2.86
CA LEU A 81 16.64 -2.43 1.76
C LEU A 81 17.94 -3.21 1.98
N GLN A 82 18.45 -3.28 3.21
CA GLN A 82 19.64 -4.05 3.56
C GLN A 82 19.51 -5.55 3.29
N HIS A 83 18.28 -6.09 3.37
CA HIS A 83 18.02 -7.51 3.19
C HIS A 83 17.31 -7.83 1.89
N ARG A 84 16.93 -6.83 1.08
CA ARG A 84 16.13 -7.01 -0.13
C ARG A 84 16.79 -7.97 -1.11
N ASP A 85 18.05 -7.73 -1.46
CA ASP A 85 18.74 -8.51 -2.49
C ASP A 85 18.98 -9.96 -2.02
N ASP A 86 19.30 -10.15 -0.74
CA ASP A 86 19.38 -11.46 -0.08
C ASP A 86 18.04 -12.19 -0.09
N LEU A 87 16.95 -11.49 0.26
CA LEU A 87 15.60 -12.03 0.28
C LEU A 87 15.16 -12.43 -1.13
N THR A 88 15.39 -11.58 -2.13
CA THR A 88 15.17 -11.89 -3.56
C THR A 88 15.89 -13.16 -3.96
N LYS A 89 17.16 -13.31 -3.58
CA LYS A 89 17.94 -14.51 -3.89
C LYS A 89 17.40 -15.77 -3.21
N ILE A 90 17.06 -15.71 -1.93
CA ILE A 90 16.49 -16.83 -1.16
C ILE A 90 15.14 -17.26 -1.74
N LEU A 91 14.36 -16.31 -2.25
CA LEU A 91 13.08 -16.55 -2.92
C LEU A 91 13.24 -16.84 -4.42
N GLY A 92 14.41 -17.31 -4.87
CA GLY A 92 14.62 -17.74 -6.26
C GLY A 92 14.43 -16.63 -7.29
N ASN A 93 14.91 -15.43 -6.99
CA ASN A 93 14.70 -14.22 -7.80
C ASN A 93 13.22 -13.84 -7.98
N LEU A 94 12.40 -14.10 -6.95
CA LEU A 94 10.96 -13.83 -6.95
C LEU A 94 10.20 -14.63 -8.03
N ASP A 95 10.70 -15.83 -8.32
CA ASP A 95 9.98 -16.86 -9.07
C ASP A 95 9.11 -17.70 -8.10
N PRO A 96 7.78 -17.77 -8.28
CA PRO A 96 6.91 -18.51 -7.36
C PRO A 96 7.24 -20.01 -7.24
N GLN A 97 7.62 -20.68 -8.35
CA GLN A 97 7.96 -22.11 -8.32
C GLN A 97 9.21 -22.39 -7.49
N ALA A 98 10.23 -21.56 -7.63
CA ALA A 98 11.44 -21.67 -6.84
C ALA A 98 11.17 -21.30 -5.37
N ALA A 99 10.46 -20.19 -5.14
CA ALA A 99 10.22 -19.63 -3.82
C ALA A 99 9.41 -20.56 -2.89
N LYS A 100 8.50 -21.39 -3.43
CA LYS A 100 7.67 -22.30 -2.60
C LYS A 100 8.50 -23.33 -1.82
N THR A 101 9.74 -23.57 -2.24
CA THR A 101 10.67 -24.52 -1.61
C THR A 101 11.64 -23.85 -0.63
N ALA A 102 11.60 -22.52 -0.50
CA ALA A 102 12.48 -21.79 0.39
C ALA A 102 12.20 -22.14 1.86
N ASP A 103 13.27 -22.21 2.65
CA ASP A 103 13.17 -22.51 4.08
C ASP A 103 12.60 -21.32 4.86
N LEU A 104 11.53 -21.58 5.63
CA LEU A 104 10.83 -20.56 6.41
C LEU A 104 11.75 -19.78 7.35
N ARG A 105 12.66 -20.47 8.05
CA ARG A 105 13.57 -19.81 9.02
C ARG A 105 14.54 -18.89 8.31
N THR A 106 15.03 -19.30 7.15
CA THR A 106 15.93 -18.52 6.30
C THR A 106 15.24 -17.26 5.76
N VAL A 107 13.99 -17.37 5.32
CA VAL A 107 13.17 -16.21 4.91
C VAL A 107 12.91 -15.27 6.10
N ALA A 108 12.46 -15.82 7.24
CA ALA A 108 12.15 -15.03 8.43
C ALA A 108 13.38 -14.25 8.97
N ALA A 109 14.57 -14.85 8.87
CA ALA A 109 15.83 -14.20 9.26
C ALA A 109 16.20 -12.98 8.40
N ARG A 110 15.57 -12.78 7.24
CA ARG A 110 15.72 -11.58 6.39
C ARG A 110 14.57 -10.59 6.53
N LEU A 111 13.64 -10.86 7.44
CA LEU A 111 12.50 -10.01 7.76
C LEU A 111 12.54 -9.58 9.24
N PRO A 112 13.64 -8.98 9.73
CA PRO A 112 13.82 -8.70 11.15
C PRO A 112 12.67 -7.83 11.69
N GLY A 113 12.14 -8.19 12.85
CA GLY A 113 10.98 -7.52 13.46
C GLY A 113 10.04 -8.50 14.14
N LEU A 114 9.02 -7.95 14.81
CA LEU A 114 8.07 -8.72 15.62
C LEU A 114 7.19 -9.66 14.78
N THR A 115 6.97 -9.34 13.51
CA THR A 115 6.13 -10.12 12.58
C THR A 115 6.94 -11.01 11.64
N SER A 116 8.26 -11.16 11.86
CA SER A 116 9.20 -11.90 11.00
C SER A 116 8.69 -13.25 10.49
N THR A 117 8.33 -14.15 11.41
CA THR A 117 7.83 -15.48 11.05
C THR A 117 6.50 -15.42 10.32
N GLN A 118 5.56 -14.57 10.76
CA GLN A 118 4.23 -14.43 10.15
C GLN A 118 4.31 -13.89 8.72
N ASP A 119 5.15 -12.88 8.48
CA ASP A 119 5.36 -12.33 7.14
C ASP A 119 6.07 -13.35 6.24
N ALA A 120 7.01 -14.14 6.77
CA ALA A 120 7.66 -15.22 6.02
C ALA A 120 6.67 -16.33 5.64
N GLU A 121 5.80 -16.76 6.56
CA GLU A 121 4.72 -17.70 6.29
C GLU A 121 3.78 -17.18 5.20
N ALA A 122 3.41 -15.90 5.27
CA ALA A 122 2.56 -15.26 4.27
C ALA A 122 3.23 -15.18 2.89
N ILE A 123 4.54 -14.86 2.82
CA ILE A 123 5.30 -14.89 1.57
C ILE A 123 5.32 -16.30 0.97
N LEU A 124 5.59 -17.33 1.77
CA LEU A 124 5.57 -18.71 1.28
C LEU A 124 4.16 -19.17 0.88
N ALA A 125 3.11 -18.69 1.53
CA ALA A 125 1.73 -18.93 1.12
C ALA A 125 1.43 -18.30 -0.24
N TRP A 126 1.87 -17.07 -0.48
CA TRP A 126 1.80 -16.43 -1.81
C TRP A 126 2.53 -17.23 -2.88
N ALA A 127 3.77 -17.66 -2.60
CA ALA A 127 4.54 -18.47 -3.53
C ALA A 127 3.79 -19.76 -3.91
N ASN A 128 3.20 -20.45 -2.93
CA ASN A 128 2.41 -21.66 -3.17
C ASN A 128 1.16 -21.39 -4.03
N ILE A 129 0.39 -20.34 -3.73
CA ILE A 129 -0.80 -19.97 -4.52
C ILE A 129 -0.40 -19.70 -5.97
N LEU A 130 0.60 -18.84 -6.17
CA LEU A 130 1.01 -18.42 -7.50
C LEU A 130 1.66 -19.56 -8.30
N ALA A 131 2.43 -20.42 -7.64
CA ALA A 131 2.98 -21.62 -8.25
C ALA A 131 1.88 -22.61 -8.70
N ASP A 132 0.78 -22.73 -7.95
CA ASP A 132 -0.35 -23.56 -8.36
C ASP A 132 -1.03 -23.00 -9.63
N TYR A 133 -1.23 -21.68 -9.72
CA TYR A 133 -1.71 -21.02 -10.93
C TYR A 133 -0.81 -21.29 -12.14
N GLU A 134 0.50 -21.08 -11.99
CA GLU A 134 1.46 -21.32 -13.08
C GLU A 134 1.48 -22.78 -13.54
N SER A 135 1.39 -23.74 -12.61
CA SER A 135 1.38 -25.17 -12.94
C SER A 135 0.19 -25.58 -13.82
N ARG A 136 -0.90 -24.82 -13.75
CA ARG A 136 -2.12 -24.98 -14.55
C ARG A 136 -2.13 -24.09 -15.80
N GLY A 137 -1.06 -23.35 -16.07
CA GLY A 137 -0.99 -22.40 -17.18
C GLY A 137 -1.91 -21.19 -16.99
N ALA A 138 -2.25 -20.83 -15.75
CA ALA A 138 -3.18 -19.75 -15.41
C ALA A 138 -2.45 -18.54 -14.79
N SER A 139 -3.07 -17.36 -14.88
CA SER A 139 -2.61 -16.13 -14.21
C SER A 139 -3.53 -15.81 -13.03
N TYR A 140 -2.96 -15.57 -11.85
CA TYR A 140 -3.72 -15.04 -10.73
C TYR A 140 -4.32 -13.66 -11.05
N TYR A 141 -3.60 -12.86 -11.84
CA TYR A 141 -4.03 -11.51 -12.17
C TYR A 141 -5.22 -11.47 -13.15
N ASP A 142 -5.44 -12.52 -13.94
CA ASP A 142 -6.66 -12.66 -14.74
C ASP A 142 -7.90 -12.72 -13.84
N ASP A 143 -7.82 -13.44 -12.71
CA ASP A 143 -8.91 -13.49 -11.73
C ASP A 143 -9.09 -12.15 -11.01
N VAL A 144 -8.00 -11.42 -10.75
CA VAL A 144 -8.07 -10.04 -10.21
C VAL A 144 -8.83 -9.14 -11.17
N ILE A 145 -8.54 -9.21 -12.47
CA ILE A 145 -9.25 -8.44 -13.51
C ILE A 145 -10.73 -8.86 -13.59
N ALA A 146 -11.01 -10.16 -13.53
CA ALA A 146 -12.39 -10.67 -13.55
C ALA A 146 -13.19 -10.14 -12.35
N LEU A 147 -12.61 -10.18 -11.16
CA LEU A 147 -13.20 -9.65 -9.93
C LEU A 147 -13.42 -8.13 -10.02
N ALA A 148 -12.43 -7.38 -10.50
CA ALA A 148 -12.53 -5.93 -10.69
C ALA A 148 -13.67 -5.55 -11.65
N ARG A 149 -13.81 -6.27 -12.77
CA ARG A 149 -14.92 -6.09 -13.71
C ARG A 149 -16.28 -6.41 -13.08
N HIS A 150 -16.35 -7.47 -12.26
CA HIS A 150 -17.57 -7.81 -11.52
C HIS A 150 -17.97 -6.69 -10.55
N MET A 151 -17.02 -6.16 -9.79
CA MET A 151 -17.26 -5.03 -8.87
C MET A 151 -17.75 -3.78 -9.60
N GLY A 152 -17.15 -3.45 -10.76
CA GLY A 152 -17.62 -2.35 -11.60
C GLY A 152 -19.09 -2.52 -12.02
N LYS A 153 -19.48 -3.71 -12.50
CA LYS A 153 -20.88 -4.00 -12.85
C LYS A 153 -21.82 -3.89 -11.65
N ARG A 154 -21.38 -4.40 -10.49
CA ARG A 154 -22.13 -4.36 -9.24
C ARG A 154 -22.31 -2.93 -8.69
N ALA A 155 -21.34 -2.04 -8.91
CA ALA A 155 -21.46 -0.63 -8.58
C ALA A 155 -22.47 0.07 -9.50
N VAL A 156 -22.40 -0.18 -10.81
CA VAL A 156 -23.36 0.35 -11.80
C VAL A 156 -24.79 -0.06 -11.47
N SER A 157 -25.03 -1.33 -11.09
CA SER A 157 -26.38 -1.80 -10.70
C SER A 157 -26.90 -1.14 -9.41
N GLN A 158 -26.03 -0.51 -8.62
CA GLN A 158 -26.38 0.25 -7.43
C GLN A 158 -26.39 1.77 -7.67
N GLY A 159 -26.19 2.22 -8.91
CA GLY A 159 -26.12 3.65 -9.25
C GLY A 159 -24.87 4.36 -8.70
N ILE A 160 -23.79 3.61 -8.46
CA ILE A 160 -22.52 4.13 -7.93
C ILE A 160 -21.53 4.26 -9.09
N GLU A 161 -21.03 5.46 -9.32
CA GLU A 161 -19.83 5.67 -10.13
C GLU A 161 -18.61 5.20 -9.35
N LEU A 162 -17.80 4.34 -9.97
CA LEU A 162 -16.68 3.68 -9.31
C LEU A 162 -15.38 3.94 -10.08
N PRO A 163 -14.69 5.06 -9.82
CA PRO A 163 -13.38 5.31 -10.41
C PRO A 163 -12.33 4.32 -9.84
N ASP A 164 -11.22 4.17 -10.56
CA ASP A 164 -10.22 3.11 -10.31
C ASP A 164 -9.66 3.13 -8.88
N GLU A 165 -9.42 4.32 -8.30
CA GLU A 165 -8.93 4.46 -6.93
C GLU A 165 -9.94 3.96 -5.89
N GLN A 166 -11.25 4.07 -6.16
CA GLN A 166 -12.30 3.55 -5.30
C GLN A 166 -12.53 2.06 -5.54
N LEU A 167 -12.38 1.61 -6.79
CA LEU A 167 -12.36 0.19 -7.13
C LEU A 167 -11.25 -0.53 -6.37
N MET A 168 -10.06 0.05 -6.27
CA MET A 168 -8.97 -0.49 -5.45
C MET A 168 -9.41 -0.76 -4.00
N LEU A 169 -10.13 0.18 -3.38
CA LEU A 169 -10.61 0.03 -2.00
C LEU A 169 -11.61 -1.13 -1.89
N CYS A 170 -12.50 -1.28 -2.87
CA CYS A 170 -13.43 -2.41 -2.93
C CYS A 170 -12.70 -3.75 -3.10
N MET A 171 -11.67 -3.79 -3.96
CA MET A 171 -10.84 -4.98 -4.17
C MET A 171 -10.11 -5.39 -2.89
N VAL A 172 -9.47 -4.44 -2.21
CA VAL A 172 -8.80 -4.70 -0.92
C VAL A 172 -9.80 -5.21 0.11
N ALA A 173 -10.94 -4.53 0.28
CA ALA A 173 -11.96 -4.92 1.25
C ALA A 173 -12.49 -6.35 1.05
N ASN A 174 -12.62 -6.77 -0.21
CA ASN A 174 -13.07 -8.11 -0.55
C ASN A 174 -12.00 -9.17 -0.28
N LEU A 175 -10.74 -8.87 -0.61
CA LEU A 175 -9.67 -9.86 -0.59
C LEU A 175 -8.94 -9.98 0.75
N ILE A 176 -9.18 -9.12 1.75
CA ILE A 176 -8.57 -9.26 3.09
C ILE A 176 -9.34 -10.23 4.01
N HIS A 177 -10.48 -10.75 3.53
CA HIS A 177 -11.33 -11.67 4.28
C HIS A 177 -11.56 -12.95 3.48
N GLU A 178 -11.99 -14.01 4.17
CA GLU A 178 -12.47 -15.21 3.47
C GLU A 178 -13.69 -14.85 2.60
N PRO A 179 -13.82 -15.47 1.41
CA PRO A 179 -14.96 -15.24 0.53
C PRO A 179 -16.29 -15.42 1.26
N LEU A 180 -17.21 -14.47 1.07
CA LEU A 180 -18.54 -14.58 1.68
C LEU A 180 -19.30 -15.75 1.07
N ARG A 181 -20.00 -16.51 1.92
CA ARG A 181 -20.86 -17.63 1.48
C ARG A 181 -21.92 -17.24 0.44
N ARG A 182 -22.30 -15.96 0.38
CA ARG A 182 -23.30 -15.39 -0.54
C ARG A 182 -22.68 -14.45 -1.59
N TRP A 183 -21.39 -14.55 -1.84
CA TRP A 183 -20.74 -13.81 -2.92
C TRP A 183 -21.13 -14.41 -4.28
N ASP A 184 -21.56 -13.56 -5.20
CA ASP A 184 -22.06 -13.94 -6.54
C ASP A 184 -21.02 -13.72 -7.65
N GLY A 185 -19.81 -13.27 -7.30
CA GLY A 185 -18.73 -12.97 -8.23
C GLY A 185 -17.59 -14.01 -8.22
N PRO A 186 -16.52 -13.74 -8.99
CA PRO A 186 -15.29 -14.53 -8.95
C PRO A 186 -14.76 -14.63 -7.52
N THR A 187 -14.32 -15.82 -7.13
CA THR A 187 -13.77 -16.08 -5.81
C THR A 187 -12.28 -16.31 -5.91
N LEU A 188 -11.50 -15.43 -5.30
CA LEU A 188 -10.04 -15.52 -5.24
C LEU A 188 -9.62 -15.96 -3.84
N PHE A 189 -8.37 -16.42 -3.73
CA PHE A 189 -7.72 -16.54 -2.43
C PHE A 189 -7.67 -15.16 -1.76
N LYS A 190 -7.95 -15.11 -0.45
CA LYS A 190 -7.66 -13.92 0.34
C LYS A 190 -6.17 -13.60 0.26
N LEU A 191 -5.79 -12.33 0.43
CA LEU A 191 -4.40 -11.88 0.46
C LEU A 191 -3.68 -12.41 1.72
N PRO A 192 -2.80 -13.43 1.62
CA PRO A 192 -2.13 -13.99 2.79
C PRO A 192 -1.33 -12.94 3.54
N GLY A 193 -1.52 -12.87 4.86
CA GLY A 193 -0.80 -11.96 5.75
C GLY A 193 -1.18 -10.47 5.64
N MET A 194 -2.14 -10.10 4.79
CA MET A 194 -2.44 -8.70 4.51
C MET A 194 -3.77 -8.25 5.11
N GLY A 195 -3.71 -7.28 6.03
CA GLY A 195 -4.87 -6.44 6.36
C GLY A 195 -5.05 -5.30 5.35
N PHE A 196 -6.06 -4.44 5.57
CA PHE A 196 -6.40 -3.37 4.62
C PHE A 196 -5.19 -2.50 4.19
N PRO A 197 -4.33 -1.97 5.10
CA PRO A 197 -3.21 -1.14 4.69
C PRO A 197 -2.19 -1.89 3.82
N LEU A 198 -1.86 -3.15 4.15
CA LEU A 198 -0.93 -3.95 3.35
C LEU A 198 -1.55 -4.39 2.03
N GLY A 199 -2.86 -4.66 1.99
CA GLY A 199 -3.58 -4.91 0.75
C GLY A 199 -3.54 -3.70 -0.17
N SER A 200 -3.73 -2.48 0.36
CA SER A 200 -3.56 -1.25 -0.43
C SER A 200 -2.11 -1.10 -0.95
N GLU A 201 -1.10 -1.40 -0.14
CA GLU A 201 0.30 -1.39 -0.57
C GLU A 201 0.55 -2.40 -1.71
N PHE A 202 0.03 -3.62 -1.58
CA PHE A 202 0.13 -4.67 -2.59
C PHE A 202 -0.43 -4.21 -3.94
N PHE A 203 -1.63 -3.62 -3.97
CA PHE A 203 -2.22 -3.11 -5.21
C PHE A 203 -1.44 -1.92 -5.78
N ARG A 204 -0.93 -1.03 -4.92
CA ARG A 204 -0.06 0.09 -5.36
C ARG A 204 1.24 -0.42 -5.98
N ASN A 205 1.84 -1.48 -5.45
CA ASN A 205 3.00 -2.14 -6.05
C ASN A 205 2.69 -2.79 -7.40
N LEU A 206 1.42 -3.11 -7.67
CA LEU A 206 0.93 -3.57 -8.98
C LEU A 206 0.58 -2.41 -9.93
N GLY A 207 0.81 -1.17 -9.51
CA GLY A 207 0.54 0.04 -10.28
C GLY A 207 -0.91 0.51 -10.22
N TRP A 208 -1.71 0.04 -9.25
CA TRP A 208 -3.01 0.65 -8.99
C TRP A 208 -2.81 2.01 -8.32
N ASN A 209 -3.52 3.02 -8.83
CA ASN A 209 -3.52 4.33 -8.18
C ASN A 209 -4.39 4.28 -6.93
N GLY A 210 -3.80 4.57 -5.78
CA GLY A 210 -4.58 4.58 -4.55
C GLY A 210 -3.81 5.06 -3.35
N PHE A 211 -4.52 5.14 -2.23
CA PHE A 211 -4.07 5.74 -0.99
C PHE A 211 -4.21 4.73 0.15
N LYS A 212 -3.12 4.47 0.87
CA LYS A 212 -3.00 3.49 1.95
C LYS A 212 -3.26 4.15 3.31
N PRO A 213 -4.24 3.72 4.10
CA PRO A 213 -4.55 4.32 5.38
C PRO A 213 -3.73 3.66 6.51
N ASP A 214 -2.41 3.88 6.56
CA ASP A 214 -1.61 3.38 7.69
C ASP A 214 -1.59 4.31 8.91
N ARG A 215 -1.02 3.84 10.01
CA ARG A 215 -1.00 4.55 11.30
C ARG A 215 -0.36 5.95 11.27
N HIS A 216 0.61 6.20 10.40
CA HIS A 216 1.26 7.51 10.26
C HIS A 216 0.32 8.46 9.56
N ILE A 217 -0.29 8.01 8.46
CA ILE A 217 -1.27 8.74 7.66
C ILE A 217 -2.53 9.04 8.47
N ILE A 218 -3.13 8.04 9.12
CA ILE A 218 -4.33 8.20 9.95
C ILE A 218 -4.11 9.28 11.01
N ARG A 219 -2.98 9.21 11.74
CA ARG A 219 -2.64 10.20 12.77
C ARG A 219 -2.58 11.62 12.21
N LEU A 220 -1.99 11.81 11.03
CA LEU A 220 -1.89 13.13 10.41
C LEU A 220 -3.24 13.64 9.89
N LEU A 221 -4.05 12.77 9.29
CA LEU A 221 -5.39 13.13 8.83
C LEU A 221 -6.33 13.49 9.98
N ASP A 222 -6.26 12.78 11.10
CA ASP A 222 -7.01 13.12 12.32
C ASP A 222 -6.64 14.52 12.85
N GLY A 223 -5.37 14.90 12.70
CA GLY A 223 -4.86 16.21 13.11
C GLY A 223 -5.19 17.34 12.16
N TRP A 224 -5.17 17.07 10.86
CA TRP A 224 -5.30 18.12 9.84
C TRP A 224 -6.73 18.31 9.34
N VAL A 225 -7.45 17.20 9.09
CA VAL A 225 -8.71 17.20 8.34
C VAL A 225 -9.76 16.23 8.89
N PRO A 226 -10.05 16.23 10.21
CA PRO A 226 -11.02 15.30 10.79
C PRO A 226 -12.41 15.41 10.15
N SER A 227 -12.84 16.63 9.81
CA SER A 227 -14.12 16.87 9.13
C SER A 227 -14.16 16.29 7.71
N VAL A 228 -13.04 16.25 7.00
CA VAL A 228 -12.98 15.62 5.66
C VAL A 228 -13.11 14.11 5.78
N VAL A 229 -12.50 13.50 6.81
CA VAL A 229 -12.64 12.06 7.11
C VAL A 229 -14.10 11.71 7.40
N GLU A 230 -14.77 12.51 8.25
CA GLU A 230 -16.20 12.33 8.57
C GLU A 230 -17.10 12.45 7.34
N GLN A 231 -16.80 13.38 6.43
CA GLN A 231 -17.54 13.54 5.17
C GLN A 231 -17.45 12.31 4.25
N GLN A 232 -16.43 11.45 4.40
CA GLN A 232 -16.29 10.24 3.57
C GLN A 232 -17.16 9.06 4.03
N VAL A 233 -17.80 9.15 5.20
CA VAL A 233 -18.58 8.04 5.78
C VAL A 233 -19.65 7.50 4.81
N PRO A 234 -20.47 8.33 4.12
CA PRO A 234 -21.49 7.82 3.20
C PRO A 234 -20.87 7.07 2.00
N THR A 235 -19.79 7.60 1.43
CA THR A 235 -19.08 6.99 0.30
C THR A 235 -18.44 5.66 0.73
N ALA A 236 -17.73 5.63 1.86
CA ALA A 236 -17.14 4.41 2.40
C ALA A 236 -18.20 3.33 2.70
N GLN A 237 -19.38 3.72 3.20
CA GLN A 237 -20.50 2.79 3.38
C GLN A 237 -21.01 2.22 2.05
N ALA A 238 -21.07 3.03 1.00
CA ALA A 238 -21.47 2.58 -0.33
C ALA A 238 -20.44 1.60 -0.93
N LEU A 239 -19.16 1.95 -0.88
CA LEU A 239 -18.07 1.10 -1.36
C LEU A 239 -17.98 -0.23 -0.61
N ALA A 240 -18.15 -0.21 0.72
CA ALA A 240 -18.18 -1.44 1.52
C ALA A 240 -19.31 -2.40 1.08
N ARG A 241 -20.48 -1.88 0.68
CA ARG A 241 -21.58 -2.72 0.11
C ARG A 241 -21.22 -3.30 -1.26
N VAL A 242 -20.54 -2.52 -2.11
CA VAL A 242 -20.03 -3.00 -3.41
C VAL A 242 -19.03 -4.13 -3.21
N SER A 243 -18.10 -3.99 -2.26
CA SER A 243 -17.08 -5.01 -1.94
C SER A 243 -17.63 -6.32 -1.37
N GLY A 244 -18.90 -6.32 -0.95
CA GLY A 244 -19.52 -7.42 -0.20
C GLY A 244 -19.22 -7.40 1.30
N HIS A 245 -18.13 -6.77 1.75
CA HIS A 245 -17.73 -6.74 3.16
C HIS A 245 -18.08 -5.40 3.83
N ASN A 246 -19.07 -5.44 4.72
CA ASN A 246 -19.54 -4.26 5.45
C ASN A 246 -19.06 -4.20 6.91
N ALA A 247 -17.80 -4.57 7.17
CA ALA A 247 -17.22 -4.49 8.51
C ALA A 247 -16.91 -3.03 8.88
N ALA A 248 -17.08 -2.66 10.16
CA ALA A 248 -16.83 -1.29 10.63
C ALA A 248 -15.38 -0.85 10.39
N GLY A 249 -14.40 -1.71 10.71
CA GLY A 249 -12.98 -1.41 10.48
C GLY A 249 -12.63 -1.17 9.01
N VAL A 250 -13.26 -1.90 8.08
CA VAL A 250 -13.07 -1.69 6.63
C VAL A 250 -13.57 -0.31 6.22
N ARG A 251 -14.77 0.08 6.66
CA ARG A 251 -15.32 1.41 6.38
C ARG A 251 -14.43 2.52 6.93
N THR A 252 -13.92 2.36 8.15
CA THR A 252 -13.00 3.32 8.75
C THR A 252 -11.74 3.48 7.90
N MET A 253 -11.12 2.38 7.46
CA MET A 253 -9.95 2.44 6.58
C MET A 253 -10.27 3.12 5.24
N MET A 254 -11.41 2.81 4.62
CA MET A 254 -11.86 3.48 3.40
C MET A 254 -12.05 4.99 3.61
N CYS A 255 -12.59 5.44 4.75
CA CYS A 255 -12.75 6.87 5.03
C CYS A 255 -11.40 7.60 5.00
N TYR A 256 -10.36 7.03 5.59
CA TYR A 256 -9.02 7.62 5.58
C TYR A 256 -8.39 7.60 4.18
N SER A 257 -8.54 6.52 3.42
CA SER A 257 -8.09 6.49 2.02
C SER A 257 -8.78 7.56 1.17
N LEU A 258 -10.10 7.68 1.28
CA LEU A 258 -10.91 8.67 0.56
C LEU A 258 -10.56 10.10 0.98
N ALA A 259 -10.30 10.34 2.27
CA ALA A 259 -9.87 11.66 2.75
C ALA A 259 -8.48 12.02 2.20
N GLY A 260 -7.56 11.07 2.16
CA GLY A 260 -6.24 11.23 1.51
C GLY A 260 -6.34 11.56 0.02
N ILE A 261 -7.24 10.89 -0.70
CA ILE A 261 -7.58 11.21 -2.10
C ILE A 261 -8.13 12.63 -2.20
N ALA A 262 -9.09 13.01 -1.33
CA ALA A 262 -9.74 14.32 -1.38
C ALA A 262 -8.79 15.50 -1.13
N ILE A 263 -7.73 15.31 -0.35
CA ILE A 263 -6.71 16.35 -0.11
C ILE A 263 -5.53 16.28 -1.11
N SER A 264 -5.53 15.33 -2.04
CA SER A 264 -4.44 15.17 -3.00
C SER A 264 -4.43 16.30 -4.03
N PRO A 265 -3.31 17.00 -4.25
CA PRO A 265 -3.22 18.11 -5.21
C PRO A 265 -3.10 17.63 -6.66
N THR A 266 -2.82 16.34 -6.87
CA THR A 266 -2.71 15.71 -8.20
C THR A 266 -3.52 14.42 -8.24
N ALA A 267 -3.76 13.91 -9.45
CA ALA A 267 -4.41 12.62 -9.64
C ALA A 267 -3.50 11.43 -9.27
N ASN A 268 -2.23 11.62 -8.92
CA ASN A 268 -1.35 10.54 -8.47
C ASN A 268 -1.44 10.39 -6.95
N TYR A 269 -2.44 9.65 -6.48
CA TYR A 269 -2.73 9.50 -5.05
C TYR A 269 -1.66 8.71 -4.30
N SER A 270 -0.99 7.77 -4.98
CA SER A 270 0.14 7.05 -4.39
C SER A 270 1.35 7.95 -4.13
N ARG A 271 1.56 8.99 -4.94
CA ARG A 271 2.54 10.03 -4.65
C ARG A 271 2.17 10.82 -3.40
N THR A 272 0.94 11.33 -3.31
CA THR A 272 0.46 12.08 -2.12
C THR A 272 0.61 11.23 -0.86
N ASP A 273 0.23 9.96 -0.93
CA ASP A 273 0.39 9.00 0.17
C ASP A 273 1.85 8.91 0.62
N ASN A 274 2.79 8.70 -0.31
CA ASN A 274 4.21 8.60 0.00
C ASN A 274 4.76 9.89 0.64
N TYR A 275 4.28 11.07 0.23
CA TYR A 275 4.61 12.35 0.85
C TYR A 275 4.16 12.41 2.32
N ILE A 276 2.89 12.11 2.57
CA ILE A 276 2.31 12.15 3.93
C ILE A 276 2.95 11.09 4.81
N TRP A 277 3.20 9.91 4.27
CA TRP A 277 3.88 8.83 4.97
C TRP A 277 5.31 9.23 5.39
N LEU A 278 6.11 9.78 4.47
CA LEU A 278 7.47 10.26 4.77
C LEU A 278 7.45 11.30 5.87
N LEU A 279 6.54 12.28 5.77
CA LEU A 279 6.40 13.31 6.79
C LEU A 279 6.06 12.70 8.16
N GLY A 280 5.08 11.80 8.23
CA GLY A 280 4.66 11.16 9.48
C GLY A 280 5.64 10.13 10.03
N ALA A 281 6.57 9.63 9.20
CA ALA A 281 7.63 8.73 9.61
C ALA A 281 8.86 9.48 10.14
N TYR A 282 9.22 10.63 9.55
CA TYR A 282 10.48 11.30 9.81
C TYR A 282 10.38 12.66 10.51
N VAL A 283 9.33 13.45 10.25
CA VAL A 283 9.19 14.82 10.77
C VAL A 283 8.13 14.88 11.86
N GLU A 284 6.90 14.54 11.52
CA GLU A 284 5.71 14.62 12.37
C GLU A 284 5.48 13.32 13.11
N LYS A 285 6.51 12.86 13.83
CA LYS A 285 6.46 11.65 14.66
C LYS A 285 5.49 11.87 15.83
N LYS A 286 4.86 10.80 16.31
CA LYS A 286 3.89 10.85 17.43
C LYS A 286 4.36 11.70 18.62
N ALA A 287 5.60 11.49 19.09
CA ALA A 287 6.14 12.24 20.23
C ALA A 287 6.30 13.75 19.99
N ARG A 288 6.39 14.18 18.73
CA ARG A 288 6.43 15.60 18.33
C ARG A 288 5.02 16.16 18.23
N THR A 289 4.10 15.45 17.57
CA THR A 289 2.70 15.87 17.40
C THR A 289 2.00 16.04 18.74
N ASP A 290 2.25 15.14 19.69
CA ASP A 290 1.66 15.22 21.03
C ASP A 290 2.18 16.42 21.85
N LYS A 291 3.37 16.95 21.53
CA LYS A 291 4.00 18.06 22.26
C LYS A 291 3.74 19.44 21.66
N HIS A 292 3.69 19.51 20.33
CA HIS A 292 3.71 20.79 19.61
C HIS A 292 2.52 20.95 18.65
N GLY A 293 1.59 20.00 18.64
CA GLY A 293 0.54 19.93 17.62
C GLY A 293 1.11 19.49 16.27
N PHE A 294 0.27 19.59 15.23
CA PHE A 294 0.65 19.26 13.86
C PHE A 294 1.13 20.52 13.14
N GLY A 295 2.19 20.42 12.33
CA GLY A 295 2.55 21.50 11.40
C GLY A 295 1.45 21.75 10.34
N THR A 296 1.51 22.92 9.71
CA THR A 296 0.58 23.34 8.65
C THR A 296 1.11 22.92 7.29
N TYR A 297 0.50 21.89 6.69
CA TYR A 297 0.89 21.35 5.38
C TYR A 297 -0.25 21.34 4.37
N LEU A 298 -1.34 22.05 4.66
CA LEU A 298 -2.52 22.15 3.80
C LEU A 298 -2.76 23.61 3.38
N LYS A 299 -3.21 23.81 2.14
CA LYS A 299 -3.56 25.11 1.56
C LYS A 299 -4.89 25.10 0.79
#